data_AF-A0A7V9HYU1-F1
#
_entry.id   AF-A0A7V9HYU1-F1
#
_cell.length_a   1.000
_cell.length_b   1.000
_cell.length_c   1.000
_cell.angle_alpha   90.00
_cell.angle_beta   90.00
_cell.angle_gamma   90.00
#
_symmetry.space_group_name_H-M   'P 1'
#
loop_
_entity.id
_entity.type
_entity.pdbx_description
1 polymer ?
#
loop_
_entity_poly.entity_id
_entity_poly.type
_entity_poly.pdbx_seq_one_letter_code
_entity_poly.pdbx_strand_id
1 'polypeptide(L)'
;DRFHKWSQAVVSLTSPKATLRVIPGVWMFIRYLRRFFKERRSDPQDDLASALIQAEEAGDKLNEDELLAMVFLLLIAGHETTVNLIGTGMLALLEHPDQMDKLRRNPAMIKIAVEELLRYTSPVFMSTERYAREDVNSQGVTIPRGGMTLGVLGSANRDETVFENADSLDVTREPNKHLSFGQGIHFCVGAPLARLEAQIAINTLLRRMPDLHLSVATDSLRWRPSMILRGLDSLPAAFGVTAPLKN
;
A
#
# COMPACT_ATOMS: atom_id res chain seq x y z
N ASP A 1 11.15 11.75 9.01
CA ASP A 1 10.06 12.65 8.63
C ASP A 1 8.87 12.45 9.57
N ARG A 2 8.18 13.52 10.02
CA ARG A 2 7.13 13.45 11.08
C ARG A 2 5.88 12.71 10.64
N PHE A 3 5.51 12.84 9.36
CA PHE A 3 4.32 12.22 8.78
C PHE A 3 4.41 10.68 8.79
N HIS A 4 5.55 10.11 8.38
CA HIS A 4 5.78 8.67 8.42
C HIS A 4 5.58 8.09 9.83
N LYS A 5 6.08 8.77 10.87
CA LYS A 5 5.89 8.35 12.26
C LYS A 5 4.42 8.36 12.70
N TRP A 6 3.64 9.35 12.25
CA TRP A 6 2.21 9.42 12.55
C TRP A 6 1.41 8.35 11.81
N SER A 7 1.69 8.17 10.51
CA SER A 7 1.03 7.15 9.69
C SER A 7 1.25 5.75 10.25
N GLN A 8 2.50 5.36 10.51
CA GLN A 8 2.83 4.08 11.14
C GLN A 8 2.07 3.84 12.45
N ALA A 9 1.96 4.86 13.30
CA ALA A 9 1.31 4.72 14.59
C ALA A 9 -0.20 4.44 14.45
N VAL A 10 -0.86 4.99 13.41
CA VAL A 10 -2.28 4.72 13.14
C VAL A 10 -2.50 3.30 12.58
N VAL A 11 -1.61 2.78 11.74
CA VAL A 11 -1.79 1.44 11.15
C VAL A 11 -1.28 0.29 12.03
N SER A 12 -0.56 0.60 13.10
CA SER A 12 0.01 -0.39 14.04
C SER A 12 -0.85 -0.62 15.28
N LEU A 13 -2.17 -0.41 15.18
CA LEU A 13 -3.13 -0.61 16.27
C LEU A 13 -3.31 -2.11 16.57
N THR A 14 -2.39 -2.66 17.35
CA THR A 14 -2.34 -4.08 17.73
C THR A 14 -2.85 -4.34 19.14
N SER A 15 -3.16 -3.30 19.92
CA SER A 15 -3.71 -3.43 21.28
C SER A 15 -4.33 -2.12 21.80
N PRO A 16 -5.21 -2.18 22.82
CA PRO A 16 -5.77 -0.98 23.47
C PRO A 16 -4.70 -0.01 24.03
N LYS A 17 -3.58 -0.54 24.54
CA LYS A 17 -2.44 0.27 25.00
C LYS A 17 -1.70 0.94 23.84
N ALA A 18 -1.64 0.30 22.67
CA ALA A 18 -1.12 0.92 21.46
C ALA A 18 -2.04 2.07 21.02
N THR A 19 -3.37 1.89 21.06
CA THR A 19 -4.37 2.92 20.74
C THR A 19 -4.19 4.21 21.55
N LEU A 20 -4.02 4.09 22.87
CA LEU A 20 -3.79 5.24 23.76
C LEU A 20 -2.52 6.03 23.39
N ARG A 21 -1.47 5.36 22.89
CA ARG A 21 -0.21 6.01 22.49
C ARG A 21 -0.34 6.81 21.19
N VAL A 22 -1.32 6.51 20.33
CA VAL A 22 -1.51 7.18 19.04
C VAL A 22 -2.30 8.49 19.18
N ILE A 23 -3.10 8.63 20.23
CA ILE A 23 -4.04 9.76 20.44
C ILE A 23 -3.34 11.14 20.29
N PRO A 24 -2.19 11.41 20.93
CA PRO A 24 -1.53 12.71 20.77
C PRO A 24 -1.05 12.97 19.33
N GLY A 25 -0.60 11.93 18.63
CA GLY A 25 -0.16 12.01 17.24
C GLY A 25 -1.33 12.31 16.30
N VAL A 26 -2.46 11.62 16.48
CA VAL A 26 -3.70 11.88 15.72
C VAL A 26 -4.20 13.29 15.96
N TRP A 27 -4.21 13.76 17.22
CA TRP A 27 -4.65 15.12 17.53
C TRP A 27 -3.75 16.19 16.89
N MET A 28 -2.43 16.00 16.93
CA MET A 28 -1.48 16.90 16.26
C MET A 28 -1.65 16.89 14.73
N PHE A 29 -1.93 15.73 14.15
CA PHE A 29 -2.19 15.59 12.72
C PHE A 29 -3.50 16.27 12.31
N ILE A 30 -4.58 16.07 13.06
CA ILE A 30 -5.86 16.78 12.85
C ILE A 30 -5.66 18.29 12.93
N ARG A 31 -4.91 18.77 13.92
CA ARG A 31 -4.62 20.20 14.07
C ARG A 31 -3.81 20.76 12.89
N TYR A 32 -2.89 19.96 12.36
CA TYR A 32 -2.15 20.30 11.15
C TYR A 32 -3.07 20.38 9.92
N LEU A 33 -3.91 19.36 9.69
CA LEU A 33 -4.84 19.33 8.57
C LEU A 33 -5.84 20.50 8.61
N ARG A 34 -6.40 20.82 9.79
CA ARG A 34 -7.31 21.97 9.96
C ARG A 34 -6.63 23.29 9.60
N ARG A 35 -5.36 23.48 9.99
CA ARG A 35 -4.59 24.65 9.59
C ARG A 35 -4.36 24.70 8.09
N PHE A 36 -3.96 23.56 7.50
CA PHE A 36 -3.74 23.43 6.07
C PHE A 36 -5.01 23.72 5.25
N PHE A 37 -6.17 23.23 5.68
CA PHE A 37 -7.45 23.56 5.02
C PHE A 37 -7.82 25.02 5.15
N LYS A 38 -7.56 25.65 6.30
CA LYS A 38 -7.77 27.11 6.46
C LYS A 38 -6.92 27.90 5.46
N GLU A 39 -5.65 27.53 5.29
CA GLU A 39 -4.74 28.15 4.33
C GLU A 39 -5.24 27.95 2.88
N ARG A 40 -5.67 26.72 2.53
CA ARG A 40 -6.22 26.39 1.19
C ARG A 40 -7.59 27.00 0.89
N ARG A 41 -8.40 27.31 1.89
CA ARG A 41 -9.64 28.08 1.73
C ARG A 41 -9.35 29.54 1.39
N SER A 42 -8.31 30.13 1.99
CA SER A 42 -7.92 31.52 1.69
C SER A 42 -7.14 31.69 0.39
N ASP A 43 -6.41 30.66 -0.04
CA ASP A 43 -5.56 30.68 -1.23
C ASP A 43 -5.61 29.32 -1.96
N PRO A 44 -6.68 29.03 -2.72
CA PRO A 44 -6.84 27.75 -3.43
C PRO A 44 -5.71 27.50 -4.43
N GLN A 45 -5.21 26.27 -4.47
CA GLN A 45 -4.18 25.84 -5.42
C GLN A 45 -4.72 24.75 -6.35
N ASP A 46 -3.92 24.37 -7.35
CA ASP A 46 -4.17 23.19 -8.19
C ASP A 46 -3.74 21.90 -7.46
N ASP A 47 -4.47 21.56 -6.39
CA ASP A 47 -4.23 20.34 -5.62
C ASP A 47 -5.52 19.66 -5.12
N LEU A 48 -5.38 18.40 -4.71
CA LEU A 48 -6.50 17.57 -4.25
C LEU A 48 -7.22 18.16 -3.04
N ALA A 49 -6.51 18.88 -2.17
CA ALA A 49 -7.12 19.46 -0.98
C ALA A 49 -8.04 20.62 -1.35
N SER A 50 -7.60 21.51 -2.24
CA SER A 50 -8.44 22.57 -2.79
C SER A 50 -9.64 21.99 -3.57
N ALA A 51 -9.45 20.93 -4.35
CA ALA A 51 -10.57 20.26 -5.04
C ALA A 51 -11.61 19.67 -4.07
N LEU A 52 -11.17 19.03 -2.99
CA LEU A 52 -12.07 18.46 -1.97
C LEU A 52 -12.78 19.54 -1.14
N ILE A 53 -12.11 20.65 -0.83
CA ILE A 53 -12.71 21.81 -0.15
C ILE A 53 -13.80 22.43 -1.04
N GLN A 54 -13.56 22.61 -2.33
CA GLN A 54 -14.58 23.13 -3.25
C GLN A 54 -15.79 22.18 -3.35
N ALA A 55 -15.58 20.87 -3.27
CA ALA A 55 -16.66 19.88 -3.24
C ALA A 55 -17.48 19.93 -1.93
N GLU A 56 -16.86 20.27 -0.80
CA GLU A 56 -17.54 20.55 0.48
C GLU A 56 -18.42 21.81 0.36
N GLU A 57 -17.84 22.93 -0.11
CA GLU A 57 -18.53 24.22 -0.23
C GLU A 57 -19.72 24.20 -1.19
N ALA A 58 -19.71 23.28 -2.17
CA ALA A 58 -20.85 23.05 -3.07
C ALA A 58 -22.08 22.45 -2.36
N GLY A 59 -22.01 22.14 -1.05
CA GLY A 59 -23.17 21.91 -0.17
C GLY A 59 -23.80 20.52 -0.21
N ASP A 60 -23.38 19.65 -1.12
CA ASP A 60 -24.04 18.36 -1.37
C ASP A 60 -23.20 17.11 -1.07
N LYS A 61 -21.92 17.25 -0.67
CA LYS A 61 -20.97 16.11 -0.77
C LYS A 61 -20.13 15.80 0.47
N LEU A 62 -19.68 16.79 1.24
CA LEU A 62 -18.86 16.61 2.46
C LEU A 62 -19.11 17.75 3.44
N ASN A 63 -19.08 17.50 4.74
CA ASN A 63 -18.86 18.51 5.78
C ASN A 63 -17.39 18.57 6.22
N GLU A 64 -17.00 19.53 7.08
CA GLU A 64 -15.61 19.71 7.52
C GLU A 64 -15.00 18.46 8.19
N ASP A 65 -15.78 17.72 8.99
CA ASP A 65 -15.30 16.49 9.63
C ASP A 65 -15.17 15.34 8.62
N GLU A 66 -16.06 15.27 7.62
CA GLU A 66 -15.96 14.30 6.52
C GLU A 66 -14.79 14.59 5.58
N LEU A 67 -14.52 15.87 5.28
CA LEU A 67 -13.34 16.30 4.53
C LEU A 67 -12.05 15.90 5.28
N LEU A 68 -12.00 16.17 6.59
CA LEU A 68 -10.89 15.79 7.44
C LEU A 68 -10.69 14.26 7.45
N ALA A 69 -11.77 13.50 7.61
CA ALA A 69 -11.73 12.04 7.60
C ALA A 69 -11.27 11.49 6.24
N MET A 70 -11.73 12.08 5.13
CA MET A 70 -11.36 11.69 3.78
C MET A 70 -9.87 11.93 3.52
N VAL A 71 -9.37 13.13 3.81
CA VAL A 71 -7.94 13.44 3.62
C VAL A 71 -7.06 12.60 4.55
N PHE A 72 -7.50 12.37 5.79
CA PHE A 72 -6.83 11.47 6.73
C PHE A 72 -6.72 10.05 6.16
N LEU A 73 -7.84 9.50 5.65
CA LEU A 73 -7.90 8.18 5.02
C LEU A 73 -6.95 8.10 3.82
N LEU A 74 -7.02 9.05 2.89
CA LEU A 74 -6.19 9.05 1.68
C LEU A 74 -4.69 9.11 2.01
N LEU A 75 -4.31 9.93 2.99
CA LEU A 75 -2.92 10.08 3.41
C LEU A 75 -2.36 8.81 4.05
N ILE A 76 -3.14 8.14 4.91
CA ILE A 76 -2.66 6.92 5.58
C ILE A 76 -2.72 5.73 4.64
N ALA A 77 -3.83 5.55 3.93
CA ALA A 77 -4.03 4.44 3.00
C ALA A 77 -3.04 4.51 1.84
N GLY A 78 -2.73 5.71 1.32
CA GLY A 78 -1.83 5.89 0.19
C GLY A 78 -0.34 5.86 0.53
N HIS A 79 0.05 6.13 1.77
CA HIS A 79 1.46 6.20 2.14
C HIS A 79 2.07 4.83 2.45
N GLU A 80 1.58 4.15 3.49
CA GLU A 80 2.23 2.95 4.01
C GLU A 80 2.12 1.75 3.07
N THR A 81 0.99 1.62 2.37
CA THR A 81 0.76 0.51 1.44
C THR A 81 1.66 0.61 0.20
N THR A 82 1.82 1.81 -0.35
CA THR A 82 2.68 2.06 -1.52
C THR A 82 4.16 1.94 -1.18
N VAL A 83 4.57 2.45 0.00
CA VAL A 83 5.94 2.22 0.53
C VAL A 83 6.22 0.73 0.65
N ASN A 84 5.27 -0.05 1.16
CA ASN A 84 5.40 -1.49 1.27
C ASN A 84 5.44 -2.18 -0.09
N LEU A 85 4.60 -1.78 -1.06
CA LEU A 85 4.65 -2.30 -2.42
C LEU A 85 6.03 -2.11 -3.04
N ILE A 86 6.59 -0.90 -2.97
CA ILE A 86 7.90 -0.60 -3.56
C ILE A 86 8.99 -1.37 -2.81
N GLY A 87 9.03 -1.29 -1.48
CA GLY A 87 10.08 -1.93 -0.67
C GLY A 87 10.07 -3.46 -0.78
N THR A 88 8.92 -4.09 -0.58
CA THR A 88 8.79 -5.55 -0.67
C THR A 88 8.86 -6.05 -2.11
N GLY A 89 8.38 -5.26 -3.08
CA GLY A 89 8.52 -5.57 -4.51
C GLY A 89 9.98 -5.58 -4.94
N MET A 90 10.77 -4.60 -4.48
CA MET A 90 12.22 -4.59 -4.71
C MET A 90 12.92 -5.75 -4.01
N LEU A 91 12.54 -6.11 -2.77
CA LEU A 91 13.06 -7.31 -2.11
C LEU A 91 12.78 -8.56 -2.97
N ALA A 92 11.54 -8.75 -3.43
CA ALA A 92 11.15 -9.88 -4.26
C ALA A 92 11.98 -9.96 -5.55
N LEU A 93 12.23 -8.83 -6.22
CA LEU A 93 13.09 -8.79 -7.41
C LEU A 93 14.55 -9.11 -7.10
N LEU A 94 15.07 -8.63 -5.97
CA LEU A 94 16.46 -8.90 -5.54
C LEU A 94 16.66 -10.38 -5.16
N GLU A 95 15.64 -11.05 -4.66
CA GLU A 95 15.63 -12.49 -4.40
C GLU A 95 15.46 -13.34 -5.66
N HIS A 96 14.99 -12.74 -6.77
CA HIS A 96 14.75 -13.41 -8.06
C HIS A 96 15.46 -12.67 -9.21
N PRO A 97 16.80 -12.76 -9.31
CA PRO A 97 17.58 -12.01 -10.30
C PRO A 97 17.17 -12.28 -11.76
N ASP A 98 16.69 -13.49 -12.07
CA ASP A 98 16.19 -13.86 -13.39
C ASP A 98 14.95 -13.04 -13.78
N GLN A 99 14.02 -12.82 -12.84
CA GLN A 99 12.83 -12.00 -13.03
C GLN A 99 13.19 -10.50 -13.11
N MET A 100 14.12 -10.07 -12.26
CA MET A 100 14.65 -8.70 -12.30
C MET A 100 15.33 -8.39 -13.64
N ASP A 101 16.10 -9.33 -14.19
CA ASP A 101 16.78 -9.17 -15.48
C ASP A 101 15.81 -9.13 -16.66
N LYS A 102 14.70 -9.89 -16.63
CA LYS A 102 13.62 -9.76 -17.62
C LYS A 102 13.09 -8.33 -17.66
N LEU A 103 12.84 -7.72 -16.50
CA LEU A 103 12.36 -6.34 -16.41
C LEU A 103 13.40 -5.31 -16.87
N ARG A 104 14.68 -5.51 -16.52
CA ARG A 104 15.77 -4.64 -17.00
C ARG A 104 15.87 -4.63 -18.52
N ARG A 105 15.75 -5.80 -19.15
CA ARG A 105 15.81 -5.95 -20.62
C ARG A 105 14.57 -5.42 -21.34
N ASN A 106 13.41 -5.43 -20.68
CA ASN A 106 12.17 -4.91 -21.26
C ASN A 106 11.36 -4.08 -20.23
N PRO A 107 11.74 -2.80 -20.01
CA PRO A 107 11.10 -1.92 -19.03
C PRO A 107 9.61 -1.64 -19.31
N ALA A 108 9.13 -1.89 -20.53
CA ALA A 108 7.72 -1.73 -20.87
C ALA A 108 6.81 -2.75 -20.17
N MET A 109 7.36 -3.89 -19.73
CA MET A 109 6.62 -4.92 -18.98
C MET A 109 6.30 -4.51 -17.54
N ILE A 110 6.76 -3.34 -17.08
CA ILE A 110 6.57 -2.89 -15.70
C ILE A 110 5.10 -2.88 -15.27
N LYS A 111 4.17 -2.66 -16.20
CA LYS A 111 2.73 -2.69 -15.91
C LYS A 111 2.28 -4.08 -15.46
N ILE A 112 2.70 -5.13 -16.16
CA ILE A 112 2.39 -6.53 -15.83
C ILE A 112 3.13 -6.95 -14.55
N ALA A 113 4.41 -6.59 -14.47
CA ALA A 113 5.24 -6.91 -13.32
C ALA A 113 4.72 -6.30 -12.02
N VAL A 114 4.20 -5.06 -12.03
CA VAL A 114 3.63 -4.45 -10.83
C VAL A 114 2.39 -5.21 -10.35
N GLU A 115 1.54 -5.73 -11.24
CA GLU A 115 0.42 -6.59 -10.84
C GLU A 115 0.93 -7.90 -10.21
N GLU A 116 2.00 -8.49 -10.75
CA GLU A 116 2.61 -9.68 -10.13
C GLU A 116 3.23 -9.36 -8.77
N LEU A 117 3.93 -8.24 -8.61
CA LEU A 117 4.50 -7.85 -7.32
C LEU A 117 3.39 -7.59 -6.30
N LEU A 118 2.30 -6.93 -6.71
CA LEU A 118 1.11 -6.76 -5.87
C LEU A 118 0.55 -8.11 -5.40
N ARG A 119 0.41 -9.09 -6.29
CA ARG A 119 -0.03 -10.45 -5.94
C ARG A 119 0.96 -11.11 -4.97
N TYR A 120 2.22 -11.16 -5.36
CA TYR A 120 3.27 -11.93 -4.69
C TYR A 120 3.58 -11.40 -3.29
N THR A 121 3.64 -10.08 -3.11
CA THR A 121 4.03 -9.45 -1.83
C THR A 121 2.84 -9.08 -0.96
N SER A 122 1.66 -8.85 -1.55
CA SER A 122 0.42 -8.50 -0.87
C SER A 122 0.60 -7.46 0.26
N PRO A 123 0.88 -6.18 -0.06
CA PRO A 123 1.17 -5.15 0.94
C PRO A 123 0.09 -5.03 2.03
N VAL A 124 -1.16 -5.29 1.66
CA VAL A 124 -2.27 -5.59 2.56
C VAL A 124 -2.53 -7.10 2.46
N PHE A 125 -2.09 -7.88 3.44
CA PHE A 125 -2.21 -9.35 3.39
C PHE A 125 -3.50 -9.85 4.08
N MET A 126 -4.11 -9.02 4.92
CA MET A 126 -5.37 -9.28 5.60
C MET A 126 -6.29 -8.06 5.43
N SER A 127 -7.56 -8.29 5.11
CA SER A 127 -8.55 -7.23 4.94
C SER A 127 -8.94 -6.58 6.26
N THR A 128 -9.67 -5.47 6.18
CA THR A 128 -10.43 -4.94 7.33
C THR A 128 -11.61 -5.83 7.67
N GLU A 129 -12.15 -5.65 8.86
CA GLU A 129 -13.28 -6.39 9.41
C GLU A 129 -14.53 -6.31 8.51
N ARG A 130 -15.25 -7.42 8.44
CA ARG A 130 -16.62 -7.48 7.91
C ARG A 130 -17.50 -8.19 8.93
N TYR A 131 -18.72 -7.70 9.08
CA TYR A 131 -19.70 -8.26 10.02
C TYR A 131 -20.90 -8.80 9.25
N ALA A 132 -21.28 -10.04 9.54
CA ALA A 132 -22.44 -10.67 8.92
C ALA A 132 -23.73 -9.97 9.39
N ARG A 133 -24.57 -9.51 8.46
CA ARG A 133 -25.86 -8.86 8.78
C ARG A 133 -26.97 -9.86 9.12
N GLU A 134 -26.78 -11.10 8.72
CA GLU A 134 -27.64 -12.26 8.92
C GLU A 134 -26.75 -13.50 8.98
N ASP A 135 -27.33 -14.67 9.23
CA ASP A 135 -26.57 -15.93 9.18
C ASP A 135 -26.15 -16.22 7.73
N VAL A 136 -24.85 -16.40 7.50
CA VAL A 136 -24.28 -16.64 6.17
C VAL A 136 -23.65 -18.03 6.13
N ASN A 137 -24.10 -18.87 5.19
CA ASN A 137 -23.48 -20.17 4.91
C ASN A 137 -22.46 -20.02 3.78
N SER A 138 -21.19 -20.32 4.05
CA SER A 138 -20.10 -20.26 3.07
C SER A 138 -19.19 -21.47 3.20
N GLN A 139 -19.00 -22.24 2.12
CA GLN A 139 -18.13 -23.42 2.06
C GLN A 139 -18.32 -24.40 3.24
N GLY A 140 -19.58 -24.64 3.62
CA GLY A 140 -19.93 -25.55 4.74
C GLY A 140 -19.75 -24.96 6.14
N VAL A 141 -19.38 -23.68 6.26
CA VAL A 141 -19.28 -22.95 7.53
C VAL A 141 -20.43 -21.94 7.65
N THR A 142 -21.15 -21.98 8.76
CA THR A 142 -22.15 -20.97 9.12
C THR A 142 -21.50 -19.85 9.93
N ILE A 143 -21.51 -18.64 9.38
CA ILE A 143 -21.12 -17.41 10.06
C ILE A 143 -22.41 -16.81 10.65
N PRO A 144 -22.57 -16.75 11.98
CA PRO A 144 -23.78 -16.22 12.58
C PRO A 144 -23.90 -14.71 12.35
N ARG A 145 -25.12 -14.17 12.39
CA ARG A 145 -25.38 -12.73 12.43
C ARG A 145 -24.53 -12.05 13.51
N GLY A 146 -23.86 -10.97 13.14
CA GLY A 146 -22.92 -10.24 14.00
C GLY A 146 -21.53 -10.85 14.06
N GLY A 147 -21.30 -12.02 13.46
CA GLY A 147 -19.99 -12.64 13.36
C GLY A 147 -19.01 -11.76 12.57
N MET A 148 -17.81 -11.57 13.12
CA MET A 148 -16.71 -10.86 12.47
C MET A 148 -15.92 -11.82 11.57
N THR A 149 -15.58 -11.34 10.37
CA THR A 149 -14.76 -12.06 9.39
C THR A 149 -13.64 -11.17 8.88
N LEU A 150 -12.53 -11.81 8.51
CA LEU A 150 -11.35 -11.17 7.93
C LEU A 150 -10.97 -11.97 6.68
N GLY A 151 -10.80 -11.29 5.55
CA GLY A 151 -10.31 -11.90 4.31
C GLY A 151 -8.79 -11.96 4.32
N VAL A 152 -8.20 -13.14 4.15
CA VAL A 152 -6.74 -13.31 4.05
C VAL A 152 -6.31 -13.12 2.59
N LEU A 153 -6.17 -11.86 2.17
CA LEU A 153 -5.83 -11.49 0.78
C LEU A 153 -4.52 -12.13 0.32
N GLY A 154 -3.51 -12.22 1.19
CA GLY A 154 -2.24 -12.87 0.88
C GLY A 154 -2.40 -14.36 0.57
N SER A 155 -3.33 -15.04 1.26
CA SER A 155 -3.66 -16.44 0.96
C SER A 155 -4.41 -16.57 -0.35
N ALA A 156 -5.40 -15.70 -0.60
CA ALA A 156 -6.14 -15.71 -1.85
C ALA A 156 -5.23 -15.44 -3.07
N ASN A 157 -4.23 -14.57 -2.92
CA ASN A 157 -3.23 -14.28 -3.94
C ASN A 157 -2.23 -15.42 -4.17
N ARG A 158 -2.26 -16.46 -3.33
CA ARG A 158 -1.48 -17.70 -3.42
C ARG A 158 -2.35 -18.93 -3.67
N ASP A 159 -3.64 -18.75 -3.99
CA ASP A 159 -4.56 -19.85 -4.24
C ASP A 159 -4.23 -20.55 -5.57
N GLU A 160 -3.77 -21.80 -5.50
CA GLU A 160 -3.37 -22.61 -6.65
C GLU A 160 -4.53 -22.96 -7.58
N THR A 161 -5.78 -22.84 -7.12
CA THR A 161 -6.96 -23.02 -7.98
C THR A 161 -7.18 -21.83 -8.92
N VAL A 162 -6.53 -20.70 -8.65
CA VAL A 162 -6.61 -19.46 -9.45
C VAL A 162 -5.28 -19.13 -10.12
N PHE A 163 -4.16 -19.37 -9.43
CA PHE A 163 -2.81 -19.04 -9.88
C PHE A 163 -1.96 -20.30 -10.05
N GLU A 164 -1.64 -20.66 -11.29
CA GLU A 164 -0.68 -21.74 -11.53
C GLU A 164 0.71 -21.37 -10.97
N ASN A 165 1.35 -22.31 -10.28
CA ASN A 165 2.63 -22.08 -9.58
C ASN A 165 2.54 -20.83 -8.68
N ALA A 166 1.48 -20.75 -7.86
CA ALA A 166 1.14 -19.56 -7.09
C ALA A 166 2.29 -19.05 -6.21
N ASP A 167 3.16 -19.96 -5.76
CA ASP A 167 4.29 -19.60 -4.92
C ASP A 167 5.49 -18.99 -5.65
N SER A 168 5.54 -19.09 -6.98
CA SER A 168 6.60 -18.54 -7.80
C SER A 168 6.33 -17.09 -8.19
N LEU A 169 7.39 -16.28 -8.24
CA LEU A 169 7.36 -14.96 -8.84
C LEU A 169 7.51 -15.07 -10.37
N ASP A 170 6.49 -14.65 -11.11
CA ASP A 170 6.55 -14.54 -12.57
C ASP A 170 6.11 -13.14 -13.02
N VAL A 171 7.09 -12.28 -13.30
CA VAL A 171 6.83 -10.87 -13.69
C VAL A 171 6.14 -10.75 -15.06
N THR A 172 5.94 -11.87 -15.76
CA THR A 172 5.22 -11.97 -17.03
C THR A 172 3.81 -12.55 -16.88
N ARG A 173 3.37 -12.87 -15.65
CA ARG A 173 2.07 -13.50 -15.38
C ARG A 173 0.90 -12.65 -15.89
N GLU A 174 0.17 -13.21 -16.85
CA GLU A 174 -1.06 -12.65 -17.40
C GLU A 174 -2.01 -13.79 -17.82
N PRO A 175 -3.31 -13.74 -17.45
CA PRO A 175 -3.98 -12.74 -16.62
C PRO A 175 -3.58 -12.83 -15.13
N ASN A 176 -3.69 -11.72 -14.39
CA ASN A 176 -3.35 -11.66 -12.97
C ASN A 176 -4.51 -11.10 -12.13
N LYS A 177 -5.41 -11.97 -11.68
CA LYS A 177 -6.66 -11.60 -10.97
C LYS A 177 -6.45 -11.50 -9.45
N HIS A 178 -5.36 -10.85 -9.04
CA HIS A 178 -5.03 -10.70 -7.62
C HIS A 178 -6.01 -9.76 -6.89
N LEU A 179 -6.10 -9.92 -5.56
CA LEU A 179 -6.99 -9.18 -4.68
C LEU A 179 -6.27 -8.15 -3.80
N SER A 180 -5.05 -7.76 -4.16
CA SER A 180 -4.23 -6.83 -3.34
C SER A 180 -4.82 -5.43 -3.19
N PHE A 181 -5.75 -5.05 -4.08
CA PHE A 181 -6.56 -3.83 -3.98
C PHE A 181 -7.98 -4.07 -3.44
N GLY A 182 -8.27 -5.28 -2.97
CA GLY A 182 -9.61 -5.73 -2.62
C GLY A 182 -10.51 -5.91 -3.84
N GLN A 183 -11.81 -6.10 -3.60
CA GLN A 183 -12.84 -6.30 -4.61
C GLN A 183 -14.17 -5.72 -4.13
N GLY A 184 -15.02 -5.28 -5.07
CA GLY A 184 -16.38 -4.80 -4.79
C GLY A 184 -16.45 -3.31 -4.45
N ILE A 185 -17.45 -2.93 -3.65
CA ILE A 185 -17.78 -1.51 -3.35
C ILE A 185 -16.59 -0.76 -2.71
N HIS A 186 -15.72 -1.47 -1.99
CA HIS A 186 -14.53 -0.91 -1.35
C HIS A 186 -13.23 -1.20 -2.12
N PHE A 187 -13.31 -1.42 -3.43
CA PHE A 187 -12.11 -1.51 -4.27
C PHE A 187 -11.24 -0.26 -4.09
N CYS A 188 -9.92 -0.45 -3.99
CA CYS A 188 -8.98 0.61 -3.65
C CYS A 188 -9.09 1.82 -4.60
N VAL A 189 -9.53 2.96 -4.05
CA VAL A 189 -9.63 4.23 -4.79
C VAL A 189 -8.26 4.73 -5.29
N GLY A 190 -7.18 4.39 -4.55
CA GLY A 190 -5.82 4.78 -4.88
C GLY A 190 -5.09 3.83 -5.84
N ALA A 191 -5.74 2.76 -6.32
CA ALA A 191 -5.07 1.73 -7.14
C ALA A 191 -4.36 2.30 -8.39
N PRO A 192 -4.92 3.25 -9.16
CA PRO A 192 -4.22 3.83 -10.31
C PRO A 192 -2.94 4.58 -9.90
N LEU A 193 -2.96 5.31 -8.79
CA LEU A 193 -1.82 6.07 -8.29
C LEU A 193 -0.74 5.14 -7.74
N ALA A 194 -1.11 4.16 -6.91
CA ALA A 194 -0.16 3.18 -6.37
C ALA A 194 0.57 2.41 -7.49
N ARG A 195 -0.15 2.04 -8.55
CA ARG A 195 0.43 1.43 -9.75
C ARG A 195 1.43 2.38 -10.42
N LEU A 196 1.05 3.63 -10.65
CA LEU A 196 1.91 4.63 -11.28
C LEU A 196 3.20 4.84 -10.48
N GLU A 197 3.08 5.03 -9.17
CA GLU A 197 4.21 5.23 -8.27
C GLU A 197 5.16 4.02 -8.29
N ALA A 198 4.64 2.81 -8.14
CA ALA A 198 5.44 1.59 -8.19
C ALA A 198 6.13 1.39 -9.55
N GLN A 199 5.42 1.65 -10.64
CA GLN A 199 5.98 1.56 -12.00
C GLN A 199 7.15 2.53 -12.17
N ILE A 200 6.97 3.80 -11.78
CA ILE A 200 8.02 4.81 -11.90
C ILE A 200 9.20 4.46 -10.99
N ALA A 201 8.95 4.15 -9.72
CA ALA A 201 9.98 3.89 -8.74
C ALA A 201 10.84 2.68 -9.12
N ILE A 202 10.22 1.54 -9.41
CA ILE A 202 10.92 0.29 -9.72
C ILE A 202 11.70 0.43 -11.02
N ASN A 203 11.10 0.92 -12.11
CA ASN A 203 11.86 1.13 -13.36
C ASN A 203 13.01 2.11 -13.18
N THR A 204 12.82 3.18 -12.40
CA THR A 204 13.88 4.16 -12.15
C THR A 204 15.03 3.53 -11.37
N LEU A 205 14.74 2.73 -10.34
CA LEU A 205 15.76 2.00 -9.58
C LEU A 205 16.53 1.03 -10.49
N LEU A 206 15.83 0.18 -11.25
CA LEU A 206 16.46 -0.79 -12.15
C LEU A 206 17.33 -0.14 -13.23
N ARG A 207 16.91 1.03 -13.75
CA ARG A 207 17.66 1.79 -14.75
C ARG A 207 18.86 2.53 -14.18
N ARG A 208 18.71 3.15 -13.00
CA ARG A 208 19.75 4.02 -12.41
C ARG A 208 20.73 3.27 -11.51
N MET A 209 20.36 2.08 -11.05
CA MET A 209 21.16 1.25 -10.15
C MET A 209 21.23 -0.18 -10.73
N PRO A 210 21.92 -0.37 -11.88
CA PRO A 210 21.98 -1.67 -12.55
C PRO A 210 22.63 -2.76 -11.69
N ASP A 211 23.55 -2.38 -10.80
CA ASP A 211 24.24 -3.30 -9.88
C ASP A 211 23.62 -3.29 -8.47
N LEU A 212 22.35 -2.91 -8.33
CA LEU A 212 21.65 -2.92 -7.05
C LEU A 212 21.56 -4.35 -6.49
N HIS A 213 22.04 -4.54 -5.26
CA HIS A 213 22.00 -5.80 -4.53
C HIS A 213 21.77 -5.57 -3.03
N LEU A 214 21.30 -6.59 -2.31
CA LEU A 214 21.20 -6.54 -0.85
C LEU A 214 22.59 -6.43 -0.24
N SER A 215 22.77 -5.52 0.73
CA SER A 215 24.03 -5.37 1.47
C SER A 215 24.07 -6.18 2.77
N VAL A 216 23.01 -6.94 3.03
CA VAL A 216 22.85 -7.82 4.19
C VAL A 216 22.19 -9.13 3.74
N ALA A 217 22.32 -10.19 4.54
CA ALA A 217 21.61 -11.44 4.30
C ALA A 217 20.09 -11.27 4.48
N THR A 218 19.29 -11.94 3.65
CA THR A 218 17.82 -11.84 3.65
C THR A 218 17.20 -12.18 5.01
N ASP A 219 17.74 -13.17 5.71
CA ASP A 219 17.27 -13.62 7.03
C ASP A 219 17.49 -12.58 8.14
N SER A 220 18.37 -11.60 7.92
CA SER A 220 18.61 -10.49 8.85
C SER A 220 17.60 -9.34 8.71
N LEU A 221 16.76 -9.36 7.67
CA LEU A 221 15.75 -8.34 7.43
C LEU A 221 14.65 -8.38 8.49
N ARG A 222 14.27 -7.21 8.99
CA ARG A 222 13.20 -7.09 10.00
C ARG A 222 11.90 -6.65 9.36
N TRP A 223 10.84 -7.38 9.69
CA TRP A 223 9.47 -7.07 9.30
C TRP A 223 8.78 -6.28 10.41
N ARG A 224 8.00 -5.28 9.99
CA ARG A 224 7.18 -4.49 10.90
C ARG A 224 6.05 -5.35 11.48
N PRO A 225 5.83 -5.35 12.80
CA PRO A 225 4.71 -6.08 13.40
C PRO A 225 3.39 -5.41 13.01
N SER A 226 2.56 -6.10 12.23
CA SER A 226 1.22 -5.64 11.84
C SER A 226 0.30 -6.83 11.53
N MET A 227 -0.99 -6.67 11.81
CA MET A 227 -2.03 -7.66 11.47
C MET A 227 -2.59 -7.49 10.06
N ILE A 228 -2.41 -6.32 9.45
CA ILE A 228 -3.04 -5.93 8.17
C ILE A 228 -1.98 -5.76 7.09
N LEU A 229 -0.89 -5.08 7.43
CA LEU A 229 0.15 -4.70 6.47
C LEU A 229 1.35 -5.63 6.53
N ARG A 230 1.98 -5.84 5.38
CA ARG A 230 3.26 -6.55 5.27
C ARG A 230 4.33 -5.57 4.76
N GLY A 231 5.31 -5.27 5.60
CA GLY A 231 6.34 -4.28 5.30
C GLY A 231 7.63 -4.46 6.09
N LEU A 232 8.75 -4.02 5.52
CA LEU A 232 10.05 -4.06 6.16
C LEU A 232 10.29 -2.81 7.02
N ASP A 233 11.12 -2.94 8.06
CA ASP A 233 11.68 -1.80 8.79
C ASP A 233 12.66 -1.01 7.90
N SER A 234 13.52 -1.74 7.20
CA SER A 234 14.53 -1.22 6.29
C SER A 234 14.95 -2.31 5.30
N LEU A 235 15.35 -1.90 4.09
CA LEU A 235 15.95 -2.77 3.07
C LEU A 235 17.37 -2.28 2.75
N PRO A 236 18.41 -2.74 3.49
CA PRO A 236 19.78 -2.33 3.23
C PRO A 236 20.25 -2.85 1.87
N ALA A 237 20.68 -1.93 1.00
CA ALA A 237 21.15 -2.24 -0.34
C ALA A 237 22.40 -1.44 -0.70
N ALA A 238 23.18 -1.96 -1.64
CA ALA A 238 24.36 -1.31 -2.21
C ALA A 238 24.25 -1.30 -3.74
N PHE A 239 24.87 -0.31 -4.37
CA PHE A 239 24.94 -0.15 -5.82
C PHE A 239 26.21 0.62 -6.20
N GLY A 240 26.72 0.41 -7.41
CA GLY A 240 27.88 1.15 -7.92
C GLY A 240 27.56 2.65 -8.08
N VAL A 241 28.55 3.51 -7.82
CA VAL A 241 28.39 4.96 -7.99
C VAL A 241 28.35 5.29 -9.49
N THR A 242 27.14 5.51 -10.03
CA THR A 242 26.97 6.13 -11.35
C THR A 242 26.94 7.64 -11.22
N ALA A 243 27.54 8.37 -12.17
CA ALA A 243 27.51 9.83 -12.19
C ALA A 243 26.06 10.35 -12.08
N PRO A 244 25.81 11.43 -11.32
CA PRO A 244 24.48 12.02 -11.23
C PRO A 244 24.00 12.46 -12.62
N LEU A 245 22.69 12.31 -12.87
CA LEU A 245 22.07 12.80 -14.11
C LEU A 245 22.31 14.31 -14.20
N LYS A 246 22.81 14.79 -15.33
CA LYS A 246 22.67 16.21 -15.69
C LYS A 246 21.19 16.43 -15.95
N ASN A 247 20.54 17.25 -15.12
CA ASN A 247 19.18 17.73 -15.36
C ASN A 247 19.13 18.53 -16.67
#